data_AF-A0AAW1JF72-F1
#
_entry.id   AF-A0AAW1JF72-F1
#
_cell.length_a   1.000
_cell.length_b   1.000
_cell.length_c   1.000
_cell.angle_alpha   90.00
_cell.angle_beta   90.00
_cell.angle_gamma   90.00
#
_symmetry.space_group_name_H-M   'P 1'
#
loop_
_entity.id
_entity.type
_entity.pdbx_description
1 polymer ?
#
loop_
_entity_poly.entity_id
_entity_poly.type
_entity_poly.pdbx_seq_one_letter_code
_entity_poly.pdbx_strand_id
1 'polypeptide(L)'
;MVTCVKNHNGYFGCSKCTVEGEYIEHTVVFPEITCALRTDESFVSKSQPEYHRDTSILECLNIGMVTQVPVDYMHLVCLGVTKRLIQFWIKGNASIRLTPEQVKKFDDTSN
;
A
#
# COMPACT_ATOMS: atom_id res chain seq x y z
N MET A 1 1.76 -12.50 3.77
CA MET A 1 2.41 -11.64 4.79
C MET A 1 2.55 -12.49 6.04
N VAL A 2 3.70 -12.44 6.73
CA VAL A 2 3.98 -13.28 7.93
C VAL A 2 2.98 -13.00 9.06
N THR A 3 2.40 -11.82 9.07
CA THR A 3 1.37 -11.37 10.02
C THR A 3 -0.03 -11.98 9.80
N CYS A 4 -0.22 -12.85 8.80
CA CYS A 4 -1.51 -13.51 8.53
C CYS A 4 -2.71 -12.57 8.29
N VAL A 5 -2.47 -11.38 7.74
CA VAL A 5 -3.52 -10.39 7.40
C VAL A 5 -3.85 -10.38 5.90
N LYS A 6 -4.94 -9.72 5.53
CA LYS A 6 -5.28 -9.45 4.12
C LYS A 6 -4.16 -8.67 3.44
N ASN A 7 -4.00 -8.93 2.14
CA ASN A 7 -2.98 -8.26 1.35
C ASN A 7 -3.33 -6.77 1.17
N HIS A 8 -2.34 -5.93 0.90
CA HIS A 8 -2.50 -4.47 0.69
C HIS A 8 -3.47 -4.10 -0.45
N ASN A 9 -3.75 -5.02 -1.36
CA ASN A 9 -4.72 -4.86 -2.46
C ASN A 9 -6.14 -5.35 -2.13
N GLY A 10 -6.42 -5.73 -0.88
CA GLY A 10 -7.75 -6.16 -0.45
C GLY A 10 -8.58 -5.00 0.12
N TYR A 11 -9.91 -5.16 0.14
CA TYR A 11 -10.85 -4.19 0.73
C TYR A 11 -10.49 -3.79 2.16
N PHE A 12 -10.06 -4.75 2.99
CA PHE A 12 -9.58 -4.47 4.35
C PHE A 12 -8.07 -4.75 4.40
N GLY A 13 -7.30 -4.03 3.57
CA GLY A 13 -5.87 -4.27 3.36
C GLY A 13 -4.94 -3.31 4.08
N CYS A 14 -5.45 -2.19 4.62
CA CYS A 14 -4.61 -1.20 5.27
C CYS A 14 -4.09 -1.71 6.61
N SER A 15 -2.77 -1.67 6.81
CA SER A 15 -2.14 -2.11 8.05
C SER A 15 -2.22 -1.10 9.20
N LYS A 16 -2.49 0.17 8.89
CA LYS A 16 -2.44 1.28 9.87
C LYS A 16 -3.80 1.80 10.31
N CYS A 17 -4.85 1.57 9.54
CA CYS A 17 -6.20 2.00 9.89
C CYS A 17 -7.24 0.96 9.48
N THR A 18 -8.48 1.16 9.95
CA THR A 18 -9.60 0.24 9.75
C THR A 18 -10.42 0.56 8.50
N VAL A 19 -9.91 1.41 7.61
CA VAL A 19 -10.61 1.82 6.38
C VAL A 19 -11.02 0.63 5.52
N GLU A 20 -12.21 0.72 4.94
CA GLU A 20 -12.66 -0.16 3.88
C GLU A 20 -12.30 0.48 2.53
N GLY A 21 -11.67 -0.32 1.66
CA GLY A 21 -11.32 0.10 0.31
C GLY A 21 -12.52 0.04 -0.62
N GLU A 22 -12.45 0.79 -1.70
CA GLU A 22 -13.43 0.80 -2.78
C GLU A 22 -12.80 0.21 -4.04
N TYR A 23 -13.56 -0.56 -4.82
CA TYR A 23 -13.05 -1.11 -6.08
C TYR A 23 -13.38 -0.16 -7.24
N ILE A 24 -12.36 0.50 -7.78
CA ILE A 24 -12.46 1.49 -8.85
C ILE A 24 -11.46 1.12 -9.94
N GLU A 25 -11.90 1.08 -11.20
CA GLU A 25 -11.04 0.82 -12.38
C GLU A 25 -10.06 -0.35 -12.18
N HIS A 26 -10.61 -1.52 -11.85
CA HIS A 26 -9.86 -2.75 -11.62
C HIS A 26 -8.87 -2.74 -10.44
N THR A 27 -8.92 -1.73 -9.57
CA THR A 27 -8.01 -1.56 -8.45
C THR A 27 -8.79 -1.27 -7.17
N VAL A 28 -8.36 -1.81 -6.03
CA VAL A 28 -8.88 -1.37 -4.72
C VAL A 28 -8.14 -0.09 -4.31
N VAL A 29 -8.89 0.95 -3.96
CA VAL A 29 -8.39 2.25 -3.49
C VAL A 29 -8.95 2.56 -2.11
N PHE A 30 -8.28 3.42 -1.35
CA PHE A 30 -8.71 3.83 0.00
C PHE A 30 -8.96 5.35 0.01
N PRO A 31 -10.14 5.81 -0.43
CA PRO A 31 -10.43 7.25 -0.56
C PRO A 31 -10.70 7.91 0.78
N GLU A 32 -11.23 7.16 1.75
CA GLU A 32 -11.49 7.66 3.10
C GLU A 32 -10.19 7.80 3.91
N ILE A 33 -9.83 9.06 4.20
CA ILE A 33 -8.64 9.40 5.01
C ILE A 33 -8.98 9.60 6.49
N THR A 34 -10.26 9.77 6.82
CA THR A 34 -10.74 10.01 8.18
C THR A 34 -11.29 8.73 8.77
N CYS A 35 -10.39 7.83 9.18
CA CYS A 35 -10.75 6.53 9.73
C CYS A 35 -9.98 6.25 11.03
N ALA A 36 -10.48 5.30 11.82
CA ALA A 36 -9.82 4.92 13.06
C ALA A 36 -8.46 4.26 12.79
N LEU A 37 -7.45 4.68 13.55
CA LEU A 37 -6.14 4.04 13.51
C LEU A 37 -6.22 2.67 14.20
N ARG A 38 -5.49 1.70 13.65
CA ARG A 38 -5.34 0.40 14.27
C ARG A 38 -4.33 0.51 15.42
N THR A 39 -4.61 -0.17 16.52
CA THR A 39 -3.71 -0.26 17.67
C THR A 39 -3.26 -1.71 17.84
N ASP A 40 -2.22 -1.94 18.63
CA ASP A 40 -1.77 -3.30 18.91
C ASP A 40 -2.86 -4.09 19.65
N GLU A 41 -3.63 -3.44 20.53
CA GLU A 41 -4.75 -4.03 21.24
C GLU A 41 -5.90 -4.40 20.31
N SER A 42 -6.22 -3.54 19.34
CA SER A 42 -7.30 -3.80 18.37
C SER A 42 -6.94 -4.94 17.40
N PHE A 43 -5.64 -5.10 17.10
CA PHE A 43 -5.13 -6.25 16.34
C PHE A 43 -5.25 -7.55 17.14
N VAL A 44 -4.80 -7.58 18.40
CA VAL A 44 -4.83 -8.80 19.24
C VAL A 44 -6.26 -9.23 19.56
N SER A 45 -7.14 -8.27 19.84
CA SER A 45 -8.58 -8.54 20.04
C SER A 45 -9.32 -8.87 18.74
N LYS A 46 -8.65 -8.78 17.58
CA LYS A 46 -9.20 -9.00 16.24
C LYS A 46 -10.52 -8.23 16.02
N SER A 47 -10.53 -6.96 16.42
CA SER A 47 -11.74 -6.11 16.39
C SER A 47 -12.30 -5.89 14.98
N GLN A 48 -11.49 -6.09 13.93
CA GLN A 48 -11.90 -6.10 12.53
C GLN A 48 -11.59 -7.47 11.89
N PRO A 49 -12.49 -8.47 12.03
CA PRO A 49 -12.26 -9.83 11.55
C PRO A 49 -11.91 -9.91 10.06
N GLU A 50 -12.47 -9.01 9.25
CA GLU A 50 -12.26 -8.94 7.81
C GLU A 50 -10.82 -8.60 7.43
N TYR A 51 -10.04 -7.97 8.32
CA TYR A 51 -8.63 -7.68 8.10
C TYR A 51 -7.74 -8.92 8.32
N HIS A 52 -8.15 -9.83 9.20
CA HIS A 52 -7.38 -11.02 9.55
C HIS A 52 -7.71 -12.18 8.61
N ARG A 53 -6.71 -12.98 8.24
CA ARG A 53 -6.92 -14.27 7.55
C ARG A 53 -6.78 -15.43 8.51
N ASP A 54 -5.81 -15.34 9.41
CA ASP A 54 -5.53 -16.32 10.45
C ASP A 54 -4.76 -15.65 11.60
N THR A 55 -4.39 -16.42 12.61
CA THR A 55 -3.47 -16.02 13.69
C THR A 55 -2.02 -16.20 13.23
N SER A 56 -1.20 -15.17 13.42
CA SER A 56 0.24 -15.27 13.17
C SER A 56 0.98 -15.84 14.36
N ILE A 57 2.03 -16.62 14.12
CA ILE A 57 2.99 -17.04 15.15
C ILE A 57 3.66 -15.85 15.87
N LEU A 58 3.69 -14.68 15.23
CA LEU A 58 4.25 -13.47 15.81
C LEU A 58 3.37 -12.90 16.92
N GLU A 59 2.07 -13.21 16.93
CA GLU A 59 1.17 -12.82 18.02
C GLU A 59 1.58 -13.50 19.34
N CYS A 60 2.18 -14.70 19.28
CA CYS A 60 2.69 -15.40 20.45
C CYS A 60 3.91 -14.74 21.08
N LEU A 61 4.61 -13.88 20.33
CA LEU A 61 5.84 -13.21 20.79
C LEU A 61 5.55 -11.89 21.54
N ASN A 62 4.28 -11.51 21.68
CA ASN A 62 3.85 -10.25 22.31
C ASN A 62 4.55 -9.01 21.71
N ILE A 63 4.81 -9.06 20.40
CA ILE A 63 5.37 -7.96 19.62
C ILE A 63 4.21 -7.08 19.15
N GLY A 64 4.39 -5.75 19.15
CA GLY A 64 3.40 -4.82 18.62
C GLY A 64 3.19 -5.03 17.12
N MET A 65 2.13 -5.74 16.73
CA MET A 65 1.87 -6.13 15.34
C MET A 65 1.54 -4.94 14.43
N VAL A 66 1.12 -3.81 15.01
CA VAL A 66 0.82 -2.57 14.28
C VAL A 66 1.96 -1.58 14.42
N THR A 67 2.50 -1.42 15.63
CA THR A 67 3.53 -0.40 15.94
C THR A 67 4.92 -0.82 15.49
N GLN A 68 5.29 -2.10 15.62
CA GLN A 68 6.64 -2.60 15.36
C GLN A 68 6.81 -3.23 13.97
N VAL A 69 5.73 -3.47 13.23
CA VAL A 69 5.82 -3.92 11.83
C VAL A 69 5.95 -2.68 10.93
N PRO A 70 7.14 -2.44 10.33
CA PRO A 70 7.37 -1.24 9.55
C PRO A 70 6.68 -1.32 8.18
N VAL A 71 6.29 -0.15 7.70
CA VAL A 71 5.82 0.07 6.33
C VAL A 71 7.03 0.57 5.55
N ASP A 72 7.60 -0.30 4.71
CA ASP A 72 8.86 -0.01 4.01
C ASP A 72 8.63 0.94 2.82
N TYR A 73 9.16 2.16 2.95
CA TYR A 73 9.11 3.19 1.92
C TYR A 73 9.72 2.76 0.58
N MET A 74 10.84 2.03 0.58
CA MET A 74 11.48 1.61 -0.67
C MET A 74 10.59 0.65 -1.45
N HIS A 75 9.98 -0.31 -0.77
CA HIS A 75 9.10 -1.28 -1.42
C HIS A 75 7.77 -0.67 -1.86
N LEU A 76 7.21 0.24 -1.08
CA LEU A 76 5.89 0.82 -1.34
C LEU A 76 5.94 1.99 -2.30
N VAL A 77 6.84 2.95 -2.07
CA VAL A 77 6.91 4.19 -2.86
C VAL A 77 7.87 4.01 -4.02
N CYS A 78 9.16 3.77 -3.75
CA CYS A 78 10.17 3.74 -4.81
C CYS A 78 9.93 2.60 -5.83
N LEU A 79 9.72 1.38 -5.34
CA LEU A 79 9.52 0.21 -6.21
C LEU A 79 8.06 0.01 -6.61
N GLY A 80 7.11 0.38 -5.75
CA GLY A 80 5.68 0.25 -6.02
C GLY A 80 5.16 1.40 -6.86
N VAL A 81 4.98 2.57 -6.24
CA VAL A 81 4.33 3.74 -6.87
C VAL A 81 5.18 4.32 -8.00
N THR A 82 6.44 4.67 -7.75
CA THR A 82 7.29 5.36 -8.72
C THR A 82 7.49 4.52 -9.98
N LYS A 83 7.74 3.21 -9.83
CA LYS A 83 7.83 2.29 -10.97
C LYS A 83 6.55 2.28 -11.81
N ARG A 84 5.38 2.25 -11.16
CA ARG A 84 4.08 2.27 -11.85
C ARG A 84 3.87 3.59 -12.58
N LEU A 85 4.19 4.73 -11.96
CA LEU A 85 4.13 6.05 -12.59
C LEU A 85 5.03 6.15 -13.83
N ILE A 86 6.28 5.69 -13.74
CA ILE A 86 7.22 5.67 -14.88
C ILE A 86 6.65 4.81 -16.02
N GLN A 87 6.10 3.64 -15.71
CA GLN A 87 5.46 2.79 -16.71
C GLN A 87 4.25 3.47 -17.37
N PHE A 88 3.43 4.19 -16.60
CA PHE A 88 2.32 4.99 -17.12
C PHE A 88 2.80 6.10 -18.06
N TRP A 89 3.87 6.80 -17.72
CA TRP A 89 4.41 7.89 -18.53
C TRP A 89 5.13 7.42 -19.80
N ILE A 90 5.68 6.20 -19.83
CA ILE A 90 6.37 5.67 -21.01
C ILE A 90 5.42 4.88 -21.92
N LYS A 91 4.53 4.07 -21.34
CA LYS A 91 3.71 3.08 -22.07
C LYS A 91 2.20 3.32 -21.97
N GLY A 92 1.76 4.33 -21.22
CA GLY A 92 0.35 4.66 -21.04
C GLY A 92 -0.31 5.26 -22.27
N ASN A 93 -1.55 5.71 -22.08
CA ASN A 93 -2.34 6.35 -23.13
C ASN A 93 -1.61 7.60 -23.65
N ALA A 94 -1.83 7.94 -24.93
CA ALA A 94 -1.24 9.11 -25.58
C ALA A 94 -1.49 10.42 -24.81
N SER A 95 -2.58 10.53 -24.05
CA SER A 95 -2.89 11.71 -23.23
C SER A 95 -1.96 11.93 -22.04
N ILE A 96 -1.31 10.88 -21.54
CA ILE A 96 -0.45 10.92 -20.34
C ILE A 96 0.99 10.50 -20.61
N ARG A 97 1.27 10.02 -21.84
CA ARG A 97 2.58 9.54 -22.24
C ARG A 97 3.52 10.72 -22.52
N LEU A 98 4.74 10.66 -21.99
CA LEU A 98 5.77 11.66 -22.26
C LEU A 98 6.17 11.62 -23.73
N THR A 99 6.36 12.81 -24.31
CA THR A 99 6.88 12.91 -25.67
C THR A 99 8.40 12.66 -25.67
N PRO A 100 8.98 12.22 -26.80
CA PRO A 100 10.43 12.02 -26.91
C PRO A 100 11.25 13.25 -26.55
N GLU A 101 10.71 14.45 -26.77
CA GLU A 101 11.35 15.73 -26.43
C GLU A 101 11.36 16.00 -24.92
N GLN A 102 10.30 15.60 -24.21
CA GLN A 102 10.24 15.71 -22.75
C GLN A 102 11.22 14.73 -22.09
N VAL A 103 11.34 13.52 -22.63
CA VAL A 103 12.29 12.51 -22.11
C VAL A 103 13.74 12.99 -22.25
N LYS A 104 14.12 13.59 -23.39
CA LYS A 104 15.49 14.14 -23.56
C LYS A 104 15.87 15.18 -22.52
N LYS A 105 14.93 16.04 -22.10
CA LYS A 105 15.18 17.04 -21.05
C LYS A 105 15.48 16.40 -19.70
N PHE A 106 14.92 15.23 -19.39
CA PHE A 106 15.26 14.51 -18.16
C PHE A 106 16.70 14.00 -18.16
N ASP A 107 17.20 13.53 -19.30
CA ASP A 107 18.59 13.07 -19.44
C ASP A 107 19.58 14.25 -19.32
N ASP A 108 19.25 15.40 -19.92
CA ASP A 108 20.13 16.58 -19.93
C ASP A 108 20.28 17.27 -18.56
N THR A 109 19.34 17.04 -17.63
CA THR A 109 19.40 17.65 -16.27
C THR A 109 20.20 16.80 -15.28
N SER A 110 20.73 15.66 -15.72
CA SER A 110 21.52 14.73 -14.91
C SER A 110 23.03 14.76 -15.20
N ASN A 111 23.49 15.80 -15.91
CA ASN A 111 24.91 16.05 -16.21
C ASN A 111 25.38 17.40 -15.65
#